data_AF-A0A936GXC6-F1
#
_entry.id   AF-A0A936GXC6-F1
#
_cell.length_a   1.000
_cell.length_b   1.000
_cell.length_c   1.000
_cell.angle_alpha   90.00
_cell.angle_beta   90.00
_cell.angle_gamma   90.00
#
_symmetry.space_group_name_H-M   'P 1'
#
loop_
_entity.id
_entity.type
_entity.pdbx_description
1 polymer ?
#
loop_
_entity_poly.entity_id
_entity_poly.type
_entity_poly.pdbx_seq_one_letter_code
_entity_poly.pdbx_strand_id
1 'polypeptide(L)' 'MLIIVSLPEMMLAHPGHGDHSHDGWSIIHYFTQPEHALVSIAIVLSLAVVVIVRKKSKARRA' A
#
# COMPACT_ATOMS: atom_id res chain seq x y z
N MET A 1 20.23 19.81 6.37
CA MET A 1 19.20 20.62 5.69
C MET A 1 18.08 19.81 5.04
N LEU A 2 18.03 18.47 5.18
CA LEU A 2 16.90 17.67 4.66
C LEU A 2 15.62 17.78 5.50
N ILE A 3 15.76 18.00 6.82
CA ILE A 3 14.62 18.08 7.75
C ILE A 3 13.68 19.25 7.41
N ILE A 4 14.23 20.39 6.97
CA ILE A 4 13.44 21.58 6.64
C ILE A 4 12.62 21.36 5.35
N VAL A 5 13.15 20.59 4.40
CA VAL A 5 12.46 20.25 3.14
C VAL A 5 11.33 19.24 3.38
N SER A 6 11.43 18.43 4.44
CA SER A 6 10.40 17.45 4.83
C SER A 6 9.30 18.02 5.72
N LEU A 7 9.44 19.25 6.24
CA LEU A 7 8.42 19.89 7.08
C LEU A 7 7.06 20.05 6.40
N PRO A 8 6.95 20.43 5.11
CA PRO A 8 5.66 20.52 4.43
C PRO A 8 4.94 19.17 4.36
N GLU A 9 5.66 18.07 4.14
CA GLU A 9 5.05 16.73 4.11
C GLU A 9 4.61 16.25 5.50
N MET A 10 5.34 16.64 6.55
CA MET A 10 4.92 16.40 7.93
C MET A 10 3.72 17.28 8.34
N MET A 11 3.64 18.51 7.84
CA MET A 11 2.48 19.40 8.08
C MET A 11 1.26 19.00 7.24
N LEU A 12 1.46 18.37 6.07
CA LEU A 12 0.41 17.74 5.26
C LEU A 12 -0.02 16.38 5.82
N ALA A 13 0.74 15.80 6.76
CA ALA A 13 0.33 14.62 7.51
C ALA A 13 -0.67 14.94 8.65
N HIS A 14 -1.10 16.19 8.81
CA HIS A 14 -2.23 16.51 9.69
C HIS A 14 -3.53 15.98 9.07
N PRO A 15 -4.26 15.09 9.76
CA PRO A 15 -5.52 14.57 9.26
C PRO A 15 -6.57 15.67 9.31
N GLY A 16 -6.99 16.18 8.15
CA GLY A 16 -8.30 16.84 8.03
C GLY A 16 -8.38 18.20 7.34
N HIS A 17 -7.56 18.53 6.34
CA HIS A 17 -7.82 19.69 5.44
C HIS A 17 -7.84 19.33 3.95
N GLY A 18 -8.01 18.04 3.63
CA GLY A 18 -8.53 17.63 2.32
C GLY A 18 -10.04 17.72 2.34
N ASP A 19 -10.64 18.29 1.31
CA ASP A 19 -12.08 18.36 1.10
C ASP A 19 -12.83 17.10 1.62
N HIS A 20 -13.65 17.28 2.66
CA HIS A 20 -14.45 16.22 3.29
C HIS A 20 -15.79 16.01 2.56
N SER A 21 -16.00 16.62 1.38
CA SER A 21 -17.22 16.45 0.58
C SER A 21 -17.38 15.03 0.00
N HIS A 22 -16.32 14.22 0.02
CA HIS A 22 -16.29 12.83 -0.40
C HIS A 22 -15.60 11.98 0.68
N ASP A 23 -16.36 11.41 1.61
CA ASP A 23 -15.98 10.34 2.55
C ASP A 23 -14.46 10.20 2.77
N GLY A 24 -13.92 11.19 3.49
CA GLY A 24 -12.50 11.46 3.58
C GLY A 24 -11.64 10.24 3.95
N TRP A 25 -10.39 10.30 3.48
CA TRP A 25 -9.19 9.50 3.77
C TRP A 25 -9.12 8.87 5.18
N SER A 26 -10.02 7.94 5.48
CA SER A 26 -9.96 7.08 6.66
C SER A 26 -9.32 5.76 6.27
N ILE A 27 -8.76 5.02 7.24
CA ILE A 27 -8.25 3.66 6.99
C ILE A 27 -9.29 2.78 6.25
N ILE A 28 -10.58 3.04 6.49
CA ILE A 28 -11.71 2.34 5.90
C ILE A 28 -11.77 2.54 4.37
N HIS A 29 -11.33 3.69 3.84
CA HIS A 29 -11.26 3.98 2.41
C HIS A 29 -10.46 2.91 1.62
N TYR A 30 -9.36 2.43 2.20
CA TYR A 30 -8.54 1.35 1.61
C TYR A 30 -9.24 -0.01 1.61
N PHE A 31 -10.26 -0.18 2.45
CA PHE A 31 -11.05 -1.41 2.55
C PHE A 31 -12.39 -1.35 1.81
N THR A 32 -12.91 -0.16 1.49
CA THR A 32 -14.22 0.03 0.85
C THR A 32 -14.13 0.37 -0.63
N GLN A 33 -13.01 0.94 -1.09
CA GLN A 33 -12.86 1.25 -2.50
C GLN A 33 -12.42 0.03 -3.33
N PRO A 34 -13.08 -0.22 -4.48
CA PRO A 34 -12.80 -1.38 -5.32
C PRO A 34 -11.40 -1.36 -5.92
N GLU A 35 -10.84 -0.19 -6.22
CA GLU A 35 -9.47 -0.04 -6.72
C GLU A 35 -8.42 -0.61 -5.74
N HIS A 36 -8.58 -0.35 -4.44
CA HIS A 36 -7.64 -0.83 -3.42
C HIS A 36 -7.74 -2.34 -3.20
N ALA A 37 -8.93 -2.93 -3.36
CA ALA A 37 -9.12 -4.37 -3.33
C ALA A 37 -8.33 -5.06 -4.46
N LEU A 38 -8.40 -4.53 -5.69
CA LEU A 38 -7.67 -5.08 -6.83
C LEU A 38 -6.15 -5.05 -6.62
N VAL A 39 -5.61 -3.94 -6.13
CA VAL A 39 -4.17 -3.80 -5.82
C VAL A 39 -3.75 -4.79 -4.73
N SER A 40 -4.57 -4.93 -3.67
CA SER A 40 -4.30 -5.86 -2.57
C SER A 40 -4.25 -7.32 -3.05
N ILE A 41 -5.20 -7.72 -3.89
CA ILE A 41 -5.23 -9.06 -4.50
C ILE A 41 -3.99 -9.30 -5.36
N ALA A 42 -3.60 -8.33 -6.19
CA ALA A 42 -2.42 -8.44 -7.05
C ALA A 42 -1.13 -8.65 -6.25
N ILE A 43 -0.97 -7.95 -5.12
CA ILE A 43 0.18 -8.11 -4.21
C ILE A 43 0.20 -9.52 -3.62
N VAL A 44 -0.93 -10.01 -3.09
CA VAL A 44 -1.03 -11.34 -2.49
C VAL A 44 -0.70 -12.44 -3.51
N LEU A 45 -1.25 -12.35 -4.72
CA LEU A 45 -0.98 -13.31 -5.80
C LEU A 45 0.50 -13.30 -6.21
N SER A 46 1.08 -12.11 -6.35
CA SER A 46 2.50 -11.97 -6.70
C SER A 46 3.41 -12.60 -5.65
N LEU A 47 3.14 -12.38 -4.37
CA LEU A 47 3.87 -13.00 -3.27
C LEU A 47 3.72 -14.53 -3.27
N ALA A 48 2.50 -15.03 -3.48
CA ALA A 48 2.25 -16.47 -3.57
C ALA A 48 3.04 -17.12 -4.71
N VAL A 49 3.04 -16.50 -5.89
CA VAL A 49 3.84 -16.96 -7.04
C VAL A 49 5.33 -16.99 -6.70
N VAL A 50 5.87 -15.91 -6.11
CA VAL A 50 7.28 -15.84 -5.71
C VAL A 50 7.63 -16.98 -4.74
N VAL A 51 6.80 -17.22 -3.73
CA VAL A 51 7.03 -18.31 -2.76
C VAL A 51 7.02 -19.68 -3.45
N ILE A 52 6.05 -19.94 -4.33
CA ILE A 52 5.93 -21.21 -5.06
C ILE A 52 7.15 -21.42 -5.97
N VAL A 53 7.53 -20.41 -6.75
CA VAL A 53 8.67 -20.47 -7.67
C VAL A 53 9.97 -20.72 -6.90
N ARG A 54 10.19 -20.01 -5.79
CA ARG A 54 11.38 -20.20 -4.94
C ARG A 54 11.42 -21.59 -4.32
N LYS A 55 10.29 -22.13 -3.85
CA LYS A 55 10.20 -23.50 -3.35
C LYS A 55 10.54 -24.53 -4.43
N LYS A 56 9.96 -24.41 -5.62
CA LYS A 56 10.25 -25.30 -6.75
C LYS A 56 11.70 -25.21 -7.20
N SER A 57 12.28 -24.01 -7.23
CA SER A 57 13.69 -23.83 -7.60
C SER A 57 14.66 -24.45 -6.60
N LYS A 58 14.35 -24.41 -5.29
CA LYS A 58 15.18 -25.09 -4.28
C LYS A 58 15.07 -26.61 -4.38
N ALA A 59 13.85 -27.13 -4.56
CA ALA A 59 13.62 -28.56 -4.71
C ALA A 59 14.26 -29.16 -5.97
N ARG A 60 14.45 -28.37 -7.05
CA ARG A 60 15.17 -28.79 -8.26
C ARG A 60 16.70 -28.73 -8.14
N ARG A 61 17.24 -28.06 -7.12
CA ARG A 61 18.69 -27.89 -6.90
C ARG A 61 19.25 -28.82 -5.83
N ALA A 62 18.39 -29.51 -5.08
CA ALA A 62 18.72 -30.59 -4.16
C ALA A 62 18.56 -31.93 -4.89
#